data_AF-A0A1B8GVK8-F1
#
_entry.id   AF-A0A1B8GVK8-F1
#
_cell.length_a   1.000
_cell.length_b   1.000
_cell.length_c   1.000
_cell.angle_alpha   90.00
_cell.angle_beta   90.00
_cell.angle_gamma   90.00
#
_symmetry.space_group_name_H-M   'P 1'
#
loop_
_entity.id
_entity.type
_entity.pdbx_description
1 polymer ?
#
loop_
_entity_poly.entity_id
_entity_poly.type
_entity_poly.pdbx_seq_one_letter_code
_entity_poly.pdbx_strand_id
1 'polypeptide(L)'
;MPPKSTTTPTSFRLPLLYTTFFLTIEPLSTLLGAYFAYFQPHHYLTLTTPSTPQSTLVPLPPSTAIVLQQLANLYLLLSITEATLLRTTNDLAVWRVFLFGLLVADVGHVWSVREAVGWEGYWNVAGWNAMDWGNLGFVYVAAALRVAFLLGVGLPAKAGGKAKAKK
;
A
#
# COMPACT_ATOMS: atom_id res chain seq x y z
N MET A 1 37.43 -5.60 -38.58
CA MET A 1 36.94 -5.41 -37.19
C MET A 1 35.42 -5.59 -37.24
N PRO A 2 34.82 -6.66 -36.68
CA PRO A 2 33.37 -6.81 -36.74
C PRO A 2 32.68 -5.75 -35.86
N PRO A 3 31.53 -5.22 -36.26
CA PRO A 3 30.81 -4.22 -35.49
C PRO A 3 30.31 -4.83 -34.16
N LYS A 4 30.55 -4.13 -33.05
CA LYS A 4 29.99 -4.48 -31.74
C LYS A 4 28.47 -4.46 -31.86
N SER A 5 27.83 -5.59 -31.61
CA SER A 5 26.38 -5.70 -31.49
C SER A 5 25.92 -4.83 -30.33
N THR A 6 25.30 -3.69 -30.64
CA THR A 6 24.60 -2.87 -29.65
C THR A 6 23.35 -3.62 -29.23
N THR A 7 23.43 -4.37 -28.14
CA THR A 7 22.25 -4.99 -27.52
C THR A 7 21.39 -3.87 -26.97
N THR A 8 20.33 -3.50 -27.68
CA THR A 8 19.31 -2.57 -27.20
C THR A 8 18.76 -3.12 -25.88
N PRO A 9 18.84 -2.39 -24.75
CA PRO A 9 18.27 -2.88 -23.51
C PRO A 9 16.76 -3.01 -23.72
N THR A 10 16.26 -4.24 -23.67
CA THR A 10 14.82 -4.51 -23.65
C THR A 10 14.26 -3.77 -22.44
N SER A 11 13.55 -2.67 -22.68
CA SER A 11 12.91 -1.89 -21.62
C SER A 11 11.99 -2.84 -20.85
N PHE A 12 12.39 -3.14 -19.62
CA PHE A 12 11.58 -3.92 -18.70
C PHE A 12 10.31 -3.12 -18.43
N ARG A 13 9.18 -3.55 -19.00
CA ARG A 13 7.87 -2.93 -18.75
C ARG A 13 7.13 -3.80 -17.75
N LEU A 14 6.88 -3.22 -16.57
CA LEU A 14 5.98 -3.80 -15.60
C LEU A 14 4.57 -3.91 -16.17
N PRO A 15 3.80 -4.93 -15.75
CA PRO A 15 2.36 -4.98 -16.02
C PRO A 15 1.68 -3.67 -15.65
N LEU A 16 0.76 -3.22 -16.50
CA LEU A 16 0.02 -1.98 -16.29
C LEU A 16 -0.70 -1.97 -14.94
N LEU A 17 -1.25 -3.11 -14.52
CA LEU A 17 -1.92 -3.25 -13.23
C LEU A 17 -1.02 -2.82 -12.06
N TYR A 18 0.19 -3.37 -11.95
CA TYR A 18 1.13 -3.03 -10.89
C TYR A 18 1.61 -1.59 -11.00
N THR A 19 1.83 -1.11 -12.22
CA THR A 19 2.31 0.26 -12.45
C THR A 19 1.26 1.28 -12.03
N THR A 20 0.01 1.12 -12.46
CA THR A 20 -1.10 2.01 -12.10
C THR A 20 -1.40 1.96 -10.61
N PHE A 21 -1.42 0.76 -10.01
CA PHE A 21 -1.74 0.62 -8.60
C PHE A 21 -0.64 1.22 -7.71
N PHE A 22 0.59 0.68 -7.79
CA PHE A 22 1.69 1.06 -6.89
C PHE A 22 2.21 2.48 -7.13
N LEU A 23 2.18 2.98 -8.37
CA LEU A 23 2.70 4.31 -8.66
C LEU A 23 1.65 5.41 -8.52
N THR A 24 0.35 5.13 -8.67
CA THR A 24 -0.67 6.19 -8.71
C THR A 24 -1.75 6.01 -7.66
N ILE A 25 -2.46 4.89 -7.67
CA ILE A 25 -3.62 4.70 -6.80
C ILE A 25 -3.20 4.71 -5.33
N GLU A 26 -2.14 3.96 -5.02
CA GLU A 26 -1.67 3.77 -3.65
C GLU A 26 -1.14 5.07 -3.03
N PRO A 27 -0.18 5.81 -3.64
CA PRO A 27 0.29 7.06 -3.06
C PRO A 27 -0.81 8.09 -2.84
N LEU A 28 -1.80 8.16 -3.73
CA LEU A 28 -2.94 9.07 -3.60
C LEU A 28 -3.88 8.66 -2.46
N SER A 29 -4.11 7.35 -2.29
CA SER A 29 -4.93 6.83 -1.19
C SER A 29 -4.24 7.08 0.16
N THR A 30 -2.94 6.81 0.26
CA THR A 30 -2.13 7.11 1.45
C THR A 30 -2.13 8.62 1.77
N LEU A 31 -2.04 9.48 0.75
CA LEU A 31 -2.12 10.94 0.93
C LEU A 31 -3.49 11.37 1.47
N LEU A 32 -4.57 10.77 0.97
CA LEU A 32 -5.92 11.04 1.45
C LEU A 32 -6.08 10.62 2.92
N GLY A 33 -5.48 9.49 3.31
CA GLY A 33 -5.38 9.08 4.72
C GLY A 33 -4.67 10.11 5.59
N ALA A 34 -3.54 10.66 5.11
CA ALA A 34 -2.82 11.74 5.80
C ALA A 34 -3.69 13.00 5.95
N TYR A 35 -4.42 13.37 4.89
CA TYR A 35 -5.33 14.51 4.91
C TYR A 35 -6.41 14.36 5.99
N PHE A 36 -7.11 13.23 6.03
CA PHE A 36 -8.16 13.01 7.03
C PHE A 36 -7.62 12.97 8.46
N ALA A 37 -6.47 12.32 8.68
CA ALA A 37 -5.85 12.25 10.01
C ALA A 37 -5.45 13.64 10.55
N TYR A 38 -4.99 14.56 9.68
CA TYR A 38 -4.56 15.90 10.10
C TYR A 38 -5.69 16.94 10.11
N PHE A 39 -6.42 17.08 9.01
CA PHE A 39 -7.39 18.16 8.81
C PHE A 39 -8.79 17.83 9.30
N GLN A 40 -9.11 16.54 9.45
CA GLN A 40 -10.45 16.06 9.79
C GLN A 40 -10.42 14.98 10.89
N PRO A 41 -9.71 15.20 12.03
CA PRO A 41 -9.47 14.15 13.02
C PRO A 41 -10.75 13.57 13.65
N HIS A 42 -11.78 14.39 13.89
CA HIS A 42 -13.07 13.91 14.39
C HIS A 42 -13.79 13.01 13.40
N HIS A 43 -13.75 13.35 12.11
CA HIS A 43 -14.35 12.56 11.06
C HIS A 43 -13.59 11.23 10.91
N TYR A 44 -12.25 11.30 10.91
CA TYR A 44 -11.38 10.12 10.90
C TYR A 44 -11.70 9.16 12.06
N LEU A 45 -11.80 9.65 13.30
CA LEU A 45 -12.09 8.81 14.46
C LEU A 45 -13.52 8.25 14.50
N THR A 46 -14.51 9.03 14.07
CA THR A 46 -15.90 8.57 14.00
C THR A 46 -16.04 7.44 12.98
N LEU A 47 -15.33 7.55 11.86
CA LEU A 47 -15.32 6.54 10.81
C LEU A 47 -14.56 5.27 11.25
N THR A 48 -13.47 5.39 12.01
CA THR A 48 -12.70 4.23 12.49
C THR A 48 -13.31 3.55 13.71
N THR A 49 -14.12 4.25 14.50
CA THR A 49 -14.82 3.71 15.66
C THR A 49 -16.30 4.13 15.69
N PRO A 50 -17.14 3.61 14.77
CA PRO A 50 -18.54 4.04 14.65
C PRO A 50 -19.36 3.84 15.93
N SER A 51 -19.00 2.83 16.72
CA SER A 51 -19.64 2.49 18.00
C SER A 51 -19.38 3.53 19.11
N THR A 52 -18.38 4.38 18.95
CA THR A 52 -18.00 5.43 19.91
C THR A 52 -17.96 6.79 19.20
N PRO A 53 -19.13 7.32 18.77
CA PRO A 53 -19.17 8.54 17.97
C PRO A 53 -18.60 9.72 18.75
N GLN A 54 -17.67 10.44 18.13
CA GLN A 54 -17.05 11.61 18.75
C GLN A 54 -17.86 12.87 18.46
N SER A 55 -18.15 13.65 19.51
CA SER A 55 -18.74 14.98 19.32
C SER A 55 -17.71 15.91 18.68
N THR A 56 -18.09 16.54 17.57
CA THR A 56 -17.27 17.57 16.90
C THR A 56 -17.24 18.89 17.67
N LEU A 57 -18.09 19.04 18.68
CA LEU A 57 -18.18 20.23 19.54
C LEU A 57 -17.18 20.20 20.70
N VAL A 58 -16.59 19.02 20.99
CA VAL A 58 -15.63 18.84 22.08
C VAL A 58 -14.24 18.70 21.49
N PRO A 59 -13.26 19.53 21.86
CA PRO A 59 -11.88 19.37 21.41
C PRO A 59 -11.33 17.98 21.75
N LEU A 60 -10.57 17.37 20.84
CA LEU A 60 -9.89 16.12 21.12
C LEU A 60 -8.93 16.27 22.32
N PRO A 61 -8.76 15.20 23.14
CA PRO A 61 -7.67 15.16 24.11
C PRO A 61 -6.32 15.45 23.43
N PRO A 62 -5.43 16.25 24.04
CA PRO A 62 -4.15 16.61 23.43
C PRO A 62 -3.31 15.41 23.00
N SER A 63 -3.34 14.32 23.78
CA SER A 63 -2.64 13.07 23.45
C SER A 63 -3.14 12.46 22.13
N THR A 64 -4.45 12.38 21.94
CA THR A 64 -5.06 11.86 20.71
C THR A 64 -4.73 12.75 19.51
N ALA A 65 -4.81 14.08 19.69
CA ALA A 65 -4.47 15.03 18.64
C ALA A 65 -3.00 14.91 18.19
N ILE A 66 -2.05 14.73 19.13
CA ILE A 66 -0.64 14.53 18.82
C ILE A 66 -0.43 13.22 18.05
N VAL A 67 -1.04 12.12 18.51
CA VAL A 67 -0.91 10.81 17.85
C VAL A 67 -1.47 10.85 16.42
N LEU A 68 -2.61 11.50 16.19
CA LEU A 68 -3.18 11.65 14.85
C LEU A 68 -2.31 12.51 13.92
N GLN A 69 -1.70 13.58 14.45
CA GLN A 69 -0.76 14.40 13.68
C GLN A 69 0.52 13.63 13.34
N GLN A 70 1.04 12.83 14.27
CA GLN A 70 2.17 11.94 14.02
C GLN A 70 1.83 10.88 12.97
N LEU A 71 0.63 10.30 13.04
CA LEU A 71 0.11 9.36 12.05
C LEU A 71 0.00 10.01 10.66
N ALA A 72 -0.58 11.21 10.57
CA ALA A 72 -0.67 11.96 9.33
C ALA A 72 0.70 12.25 8.72
N ASN A 73 1.68 12.63 9.55
CA ASN A 73 3.05 12.86 9.12
C ASN A 73 3.69 11.57 8.57
N LEU A 74 3.47 10.42 9.20
CA LEU A 74 3.95 9.12 8.71
C LEU A 74 3.27 8.72 7.39
N TYR A 75 1.95 8.92 7.26
CA TYR A 75 1.24 8.68 6.00
C TYR A 75 1.70 9.61 4.88
N LEU A 76 2.00 10.87 5.16
CA LEU A 76 2.57 11.79 4.18
C LEU A 76 3.95 11.31 3.71
N LEU A 77 4.82 10.92 4.65
CA LEU A 77 6.13 10.34 4.34
C LEU A 77 5.99 9.09 3.46
N LEU A 78 5.06 8.20 3.84
CA LEU A 78 4.79 6.97 3.10
C LEU A 78 4.32 7.27 1.67
N SER A 79 3.34 8.15 1.52
CA SER A 79 2.81 8.58 0.22
C SER A 79 3.91 9.16 -0.68
N ILE A 80 4.78 10.03 -0.15
CA ILE A 80 5.90 10.60 -0.91
C ILE A 80 6.89 9.49 -1.30
N THR A 81 7.18 8.57 -0.39
CA THR A 81 8.13 7.47 -0.64
C THR A 81 7.59 6.53 -1.72
N GLU A 82 6.32 6.10 -1.63
CA GLU A 82 5.64 5.29 -2.65
C GLU A 82 5.59 6.03 -4.00
N ALA A 83 5.30 7.32 -3.99
CA ALA A 83 5.25 8.14 -5.19
C ALA A 83 6.64 8.33 -5.84
N THR A 84 7.73 8.36 -5.08
CA THR A 84 9.04 8.73 -5.63
C THR A 84 9.97 7.54 -5.80
N LEU A 85 10.10 6.68 -4.79
CA LEU A 85 11.14 5.64 -4.74
C LEU A 85 11.05 4.65 -5.91
N LEU A 86 9.85 4.16 -6.22
CA LEU A 86 9.68 3.20 -7.32
C LEU A 86 9.81 3.83 -8.70
N ARG A 87 9.75 5.17 -8.81
CA ARG A 87 9.98 5.92 -10.05
C ARG A 87 11.48 6.18 -10.30
N THR A 88 12.32 6.11 -9.27
CA THR A 88 13.76 6.37 -9.41
C THR A 88 14.56 5.13 -9.80
N THR A 89 13.93 3.95 -9.83
CA THR A 89 14.62 2.69 -10.12
C THR A 89 13.79 1.73 -10.96
N ASN A 90 14.48 1.02 -11.86
CA ASN A 90 13.92 -0.12 -12.60
C ASN A 90 14.38 -1.47 -12.02
N ASP A 91 15.08 -1.46 -10.89
CA ASP A 91 15.59 -2.69 -10.27
C ASP A 91 14.48 -3.43 -9.51
N LEU A 92 14.13 -4.61 -10.02
CA LEU A 92 13.16 -5.50 -9.39
C LEU A 92 13.53 -5.93 -7.96
N ALA A 93 14.81 -5.95 -7.60
CA ALA A 93 15.21 -6.22 -6.23
C ALA A 93 14.75 -5.11 -5.29
N VAL A 94 14.91 -3.84 -5.68
CA VAL A 94 14.44 -2.69 -4.90
C VAL A 94 12.92 -2.71 -4.79
N TRP A 95 12.22 -2.99 -5.89
CA TRP A 95 10.76 -3.15 -5.88
C TRP A 95 10.31 -4.24 -4.90
N ARG A 96 10.95 -5.42 -4.93
CA ARG A 96 10.59 -6.51 -4.01
C ARG A 96 10.83 -6.16 -2.55
N VAL A 97 11.99 -5.57 -2.22
CA VAL A 97 12.31 -5.19 -0.84
C VAL A 97 11.33 -4.14 -0.32
N PHE A 98 11.03 -3.13 -1.14
CA PHE A 98 10.10 -2.08 -0.77
C PHE A 98 8.67 -2.60 -0.61
N LEU A 99 8.15 -3.34 -1.58
CA LEU A 99 6.79 -3.93 -1.50
C LEU A 99 6.67 -4.96 -0.37
N PHE A 100 7.75 -5.66 0.00
CA PHE A 100 7.74 -6.52 1.19
C PHE A 100 7.59 -5.70 2.47
N GLY A 101 8.31 -4.58 2.61
CA GLY A 101 8.13 -3.68 3.74
C GLY A 101 6.70 -3.15 3.85
N LEU A 102 6.10 -2.78 2.71
CA LEU A 102 4.70 -2.35 2.66
C LEU A 102 3.74 -3.48 3.01
N LEU A 103 4.01 -4.73 2.60
CA LEU A 103 3.19 -5.88 2.98
C LEU A 103 3.19 -6.10 4.50
N VAL A 104 4.32 -5.88 5.17
CA VAL A 104 4.37 -5.91 6.65
C VAL A 104 3.52 -4.78 7.25
N ALA A 105 3.58 -3.59 6.66
CA ALA A 105 2.74 -2.46 7.08
C ALA A 105 1.24 -2.75 6.89
N ASP A 106 0.85 -3.41 5.80
CA ASP A 106 -0.54 -3.82 5.55
C ASP A 106 -1.06 -4.74 6.66
N VAL A 107 -0.27 -5.74 7.04
CA VAL A 107 -0.63 -6.67 8.13
C VAL A 107 -0.81 -5.90 9.45
N GLY A 108 0.10 -4.97 9.73
CA GLY A 108 -0.01 -4.09 10.91
C GLY A 108 -1.27 -3.22 10.87
N HIS A 109 -1.60 -2.65 9.71
CA HIS A 109 -2.80 -1.83 9.52
C HIS A 109 -4.07 -2.65 9.74
N VAL A 110 -4.20 -3.81 9.08
CA VAL A 110 -5.34 -4.72 9.27
C VAL A 110 -5.46 -5.16 10.72
N TRP A 111 -4.35 -5.46 11.39
CA TRP A 111 -4.37 -5.83 12.81
C TRP A 111 -4.81 -4.68 13.74
N SER A 112 -4.54 -3.44 13.37
CA SER A 112 -4.87 -2.26 14.19
C SER A 112 -6.38 -2.03 14.32
N VAL A 113 -7.18 -2.42 13.32
CA VAL A 113 -8.64 -2.21 13.31
C VAL A 113 -9.44 -3.29 14.03
N ARG A 114 -8.76 -4.28 14.64
CA ARG A 114 -9.41 -5.45 15.28
C ARG A 114 -10.41 -5.07 16.37
N GLU A 115 -10.09 -4.03 17.14
CA GLU A 115 -10.92 -3.60 18.27
C GLU A 115 -12.18 -2.87 17.78
N ALA A 116 -12.13 -2.27 16.59
CA ALA A 116 -13.26 -1.55 16.01
C ALA A 116 -14.23 -2.48 15.29
N VAL A 117 -13.70 -3.46 14.55
CA VAL A 117 -14.48 -4.30 13.62
C VAL A 117 -14.80 -5.68 14.22
N GLY A 118 -14.05 -6.12 15.23
CA GLY A 118 -14.15 -7.47 15.79
C GLY A 118 -13.72 -8.55 14.78
N TRP A 119 -13.67 -9.81 15.24
CA TRP A 119 -13.23 -10.92 14.37
C TRP A 119 -14.18 -11.18 13.20
N GLU A 120 -15.49 -11.06 13.43
CA GLU A 120 -16.52 -11.30 12.42
C GLU A 120 -16.54 -10.22 11.34
N GLY A 121 -16.28 -8.97 11.72
CA GLY A 121 -16.35 -7.85 10.79
C GLY A 121 -15.25 -7.86 9.72
N TYR A 122 -14.12 -8.55 9.96
CA TYR A 122 -13.08 -8.75 8.93
C TYR A 122 -13.60 -9.52 7.70
N TRP A 123 -14.62 -10.35 7.89
CA TRP A 123 -15.17 -11.21 6.84
C TRP A 123 -16.57 -10.78 6.39
N ASN A 124 -17.20 -9.85 7.12
CA ASN A 124 -18.54 -9.35 6.80
C ASN A 124 -18.49 -8.23 5.74
N VAL A 125 -18.05 -8.57 4.53
CA VAL A 125 -17.94 -7.64 3.40
C VAL A 125 -19.28 -6.95 3.08
N ALA A 126 -20.41 -7.64 3.29
CA ALA A 126 -21.74 -7.08 3.06
C ALA A 126 -22.13 -5.99 4.07
N GLY A 127 -21.52 -5.98 5.26
CA GLY A 127 -21.76 -5.00 6.32
C GLY A 127 -20.76 -3.84 6.34
N TRP A 128 -19.76 -3.83 5.46
CA TRP A 128 -18.71 -2.81 5.46
C TRP A 128 -19.25 -1.43 5.12
N ASN A 129 -18.95 -0.47 5.99
CA ASN A 129 -19.17 0.95 5.73
C ASN A 129 -18.05 1.53 4.83
N ALA A 130 -18.16 2.80 4.45
CA ALA A 130 -17.17 3.45 3.58
C ALA A 130 -15.74 3.42 4.14
N MET A 131 -15.58 3.48 5.46
CA MET A 131 -14.29 3.42 6.11
C MET A 131 -13.74 1.99 6.18
N ASP A 132 -14.59 0.98 6.40
CA ASP A 132 -14.17 -0.42 6.35
C ASP A 132 -13.65 -0.79 4.95
N TRP A 133 -14.29 -0.29 3.90
CA TRP A 133 -13.77 -0.44 2.53
C TRP A 133 -12.40 0.22 2.35
N GLY A 134 -12.12 1.33 3.03
CA GLY A 134 -10.81 1.99 3.01
C GLY A 134 -9.75 1.28 3.88
N ASN A 135 -10.09 0.86 5.09
CA ASN A 135 -9.15 0.29 6.05
C ASN A 135 -8.93 -1.22 5.86
N LEU A 136 -9.92 -1.94 5.33
CA LEU A 136 -9.85 -3.38 5.08
C LEU A 136 -9.83 -3.68 3.60
N GLY A 137 -10.86 -3.25 2.86
CA GLY A 137 -11.02 -3.61 1.45
C GLY A 137 -9.84 -3.18 0.59
N PHE A 138 -9.45 -1.90 0.65
CA PHE A 138 -8.32 -1.36 -0.08
C PHE A 138 -7.01 -2.04 0.33
N VAL A 139 -6.80 -2.24 1.63
CA VAL A 139 -5.57 -2.85 2.16
C VAL A 139 -5.46 -4.33 1.76
N TYR A 140 -6.58 -5.06 1.71
CA TYR A 140 -6.62 -6.44 1.19
C TYR A 140 -6.25 -6.52 -0.28
N VAL A 141 -6.78 -5.61 -1.11
CA VAL A 141 -6.41 -5.54 -2.53
C VAL A 141 -4.94 -5.20 -2.68
N ALA A 142 -4.44 -4.22 -1.91
CA ALA A 142 -3.04 -3.80 -1.94
C ALA A 142 -2.11 -4.95 -1.51
N ALA A 143 -2.40 -5.60 -0.40
CA ALA A 143 -1.65 -6.76 0.10
C ALA A 143 -1.67 -7.93 -0.91
N ALA A 144 -2.82 -8.22 -1.53
CA ALA A 144 -2.93 -9.27 -2.54
C ALA A 144 -2.06 -8.97 -3.78
N LEU A 145 -2.06 -7.72 -4.26
CA LEU A 145 -1.20 -7.29 -5.37
C LEU A 145 0.28 -7.38 -5.01
N ARG A 146 0.65 -7.01 -3.78
CA ARG A 146 2.04 -7.14 -3.29
C ARG A 146 2.46 -8.60 -3.22
N VAL A 147 1.64 -9.48 -2.66
CA VAL A 147 1.91 -10.93 -2.63
C VAL A 147 2.07 -11.48 -4.05
N ALA A 148 1.16 -11.13 -4.97
CA ALA A 148 1.25 -11.55 -6.36
C ALA A 148 2.56 -11.08 -7.02
N PHE A 149 2.95 -9.82 -6.81
CA PHE A 149 4.19 -9.26 -7.33
C PHE A 149 5.43 -9.97 -6.75
N LEU A 150 5.45 -10.21 -5.44
CA LEU A 150 6.57 -10.86 -4.74
C LEU A 150 6.75 -12.31 -5.20
N LEU A 151 5.64 -13.01 -5.48
CA LEU A 151 5.63 -14.35 -6.08
C LEU A 151 5.97 -14.34 -7.59
N GLY A 152 6.11 -13.17 -8.20
CA GLY A 152 6.46 -13.02 -9.61
C GLY A 152 5.29 -13.21 -10.57
N VAL A 153 4.04 -13.19 -10.09
CA VAL A 153 2.85 -13.33 -10.94
C VAL A 153 2.77 -12.17 -11.92
N GLY A 154 2.71 -12.48 -13.22
CA GLY A 154 2.64 -11.48 -14.29
C GLY A 154 3.97 -10.76 -14.59
N LEU A 155 5.06 -11.07 -13.87
CA LEU A 155 6.39 -10.56 -14.21
C LEU A 155 7.06 -11.48 -15.24
N PRO A 156 7.86 -10.94 -16.18
CA PRO A 156 8.60 -11.77 -17.11
C PRO A 156 9.53 -12.70 -16.32
N ALA A 157 9.54 -13.97 -16.69
CA ALA A 157 10.43 -14.96 -16.07
C ALA A 157 11.87 -14.43 -16.11
N LYS A 158 12.61 -14.56 -15.00
CA LYS A 158 14.06 -14.37 -15.04
C LYS A 158 14.59 -15.23 -16.20
N ALA A 159 15.10 -14.60 -17.25
CA ALA A 159 15.87 -15.29 -18.27
C ALA A 159 17.14 -15.83 -17.61
N GLY A 160 17.05 -17.01 -17.03
CA GLY A 160 18.06 -17.59 -16.16
C GLY A 160 18.04 -19.11 -16.23
N GLY A 161 18.68 -19.65 -17.27
CA GLY A 161 19.43 -20.90 -17.16
C GLY A 161 18.67 -22.22 -17.29
N LYS A 162 17.95 -22.47 -18.40
CA LYS A 162 17.89 -23.84 -18.93
C LYS A 162 19.11 -24.06 -19.82
N ALA A 163 20.24 -24.41 -19.19
CA ALA A 163 21.32 -25.06 -19.91
C ALA A 163 20.73 -26.32 -20.55
N LYS A 164 20.93 -26.45 -21.87
CA LYS A 164 20.54 -27.62 -22.65
C LYS A 164 21.11 -28.88 -22.00
N ALA A 165 20.26 -29.70 -21.39
CA ALA A 165 20.61 -31.09 -21.15
C ALA A 165 20.52 -31.82 -22.51
N LYS A 166 21.67 -31.94 -23.17
CA LYS A 166 21.84 -32.81 -24.32
C LYS A 166 22.20 -34.20 -23.77
N LYS A 167 21.30 -35.17 -23.93
CA LYS A 167 21.65 -36.58 -24.02
C LYS A 167 20.84 -37.18 -25.15
#